data_AF-A0A7D5P9C5-F1
#
_entry.id   AF-A0A7D5P9C5-F1
#
_cell.length_a   1.000
_cell.length_b   1.000
_cell.length_c   1.000
_cell.angle_alpha   90.00
_cell.angle_beta   90.00
_cell.angle_gamma   90.00
#
_symmetry.space_group_name_H-M   'P 1'
#
loop_
_entity.id
_entity.type
_entity.pdbx_description
1 polymer ?
#
loop_
_entity_poly.entity_id
_entity_poly.type
_entity_poly.pdbx_seq_one_letter_code
_entity_poly.pdbx_strand_id
1 'polypeptide(L)'
;MEIDRKFAVELGISAASVVLFVGAAYFVSSNYADPGNATGNGSAAPVLQPDGGLVMVGVVGLFVLIMAVAGLILYRADFDDE
;
A
#
# COMPACT_ATOMS: atom_id res chain seq x y z
N MET A 1 5.07 -29.98 7.37
CA MET A 1 5.90 -28.99 6.67
C MET A 1 6.15 -27.89 7.69
N GLU A 2 7.33 -27.85 8.28
CA GLU A 2 7.71 -26.72 9.14
C GLU A 2 7.81 -25.49 8.24
N ILE A 3 7.06 -24.45 8.59
CA ILE A 3 7.20 -23.17 7.91
C ILE A 3 8.52 -22.57 8.40
N ASP A 4 9.47 -22.42 7.49
CA ASP A 4 10.68 -21.67 7.78
C ASP A 4 10.30 -20.25 8.17
N ARG A 5 10.86 -19.76 9.29
CA ARG A 5 10.56 -18.42 9.82
C ARG A 5 10.79 -17.33 8.77
N LYS A 6 11.81 -17.50 7.93
CA LYS A 6 12.08 -16.61 6.78
C LYS A 6 10.92 -16.58 5.78
N PHE A 7 10.41 -17.75 5.39
CA PHE A 7 9.26 -17.85 4.49
C PHE A 7 8.00 -17.22 5.11
N ALA A 8 7.74 -17.43 6.41
CA ALA A 8 6.63 -16.80 7.10
C ALA A 8 6.69 -15.27 7.08
N VAL A 9 7.90 -14.70 7.27
CA VAL A 9 8.11 -13.26 7.31
C VAL A 9 7.97 -12.63 5.94
N GLU A 10 8.55 -13.24 4.89
CA GLU A 10 8.41 -12.76 3.51
C GLU A 10 6.95 -12.81 3.04
N LEU A 11 6.26 -13.90 3.34
CA LEU A 11 4.83 -14.03 3.05
C LEU A 11 4.00 -13.01 3.84
N GLY A 12 4.34 -12.79 5.12
CA GLY A 12 3.68 -11.81 5.97
C GLY A 12 3.83 -10.39 5.45
N ILE A 13 5.05 -10.00 5.07
CA ILE A 13 5.35 -8.65 4.56
C ILE A 13 4.67 -8.42 3.23
N SER A 14 4.74 -9.36 2.30
CA SER A 14 4.08 -9.23 0.99
C SER A 14 2.56 -9.11 1.13
N ALA A 15 1.92 -9.98 1.93
CA ALA A 15 0.49 -9.92 2.18
C ALA A 15 0.07 -8.60 2.86
N ALA A 16 0.79 -8.19 3.92
CA ALA A 16 0.51 -6.95 4.63
C ALA A 16 0.65 -5.73 3.71
N SER A 17 1.65 -5.72 2.83
CA SER A 17 1.90 -4.64 1.88
C SER A 17 0.77 -4.46 0.90
N VAL A 18 0.27 -5.56 0.33
CA VAL A 18 -0.86 -5.53 -0.60
C VAL A 18 -2.10 -5.00 0.10
N VAL A 19 -2.42 -5.50 1.30
CA VAL A 19 -3.59 -5.06 2.06
C VAL A 19 -3.49 -3.57 2.40
N LEU A 20 -2.32 -3.10 2.82
CA LEU A 20 -2.10 -1.70 3.18
C LEU A 20 -2.29 -0.79 1.96
N PHE A 21 -1.70 -1.16 0.82
CA PHE A 21 -1.81 -0.36 -0.41
C PHE A 21 -3.25 -0.30 -0.94
N VAL A 22 -3.92 -1.46 -1.02
CA VAL A 22 -5.30 -1.55 -1.49
C VAL A 22 -6.24 -0.80 -0.54
N GLY A 23 -6.06 -0.96 0.77
CA GLY A 23 -6.85 -0.26 1.78
C GLY A 23 -6.70 1.25 1.69
N ALA A 24 -5.48 1.75 1.50
CA ALA A 24 -5.23 3.18 1.31
C ALA A 24 -5.85 3.70 0.00
N ALA A 25 -5.73 2.96 -1.10
CA ALA A 25 -6.38 3.33 -2.37
C ALA A 25 -7.90 3.35 -2.25
N TYR A 26 -8.49 2.38 -1.54
CA TYR A 26 -9.92 2.35 -1.24
C TYR A 26 -10.35 3.54 -0.38
N PHE A 27 -9.55 3.92 0.62
CA PHE A 27 -9.80 5.10 1.44
C PHE A 27 -9.81 6.39 0.60
N VAL A 28 -8.83 6.57 -0.28
CA VAL A 28 -8.81 7.75 -1.18
C VAL A 28 -10.01 7.73 -2.11
N SER A 29 -10.29 6.60 -2.73
CA SER A 29 -11.44 6.43 -3.63
C SER A 29 -12.77 6.77 -2.94
N SER A 30 -12.99 6.27 -1.73
CA SER A 30 -14.25 6.50 -1.00
C SER A 30 -14.41 7.92 -0.46
N ASN A 31 -13.32 8.62 -0.14
CA ASN A 31 -13.39 9.96 0.47
C ASN A 31 -13.23 11.11 -0.55
N TYR A 32 -12.62 10.85 -1.71
CA TYR A 32 -12.29 11.87 -2.71
C TYR A 32 -12.87 11.59 -4.10
N ALA A 33 -13.76 10.60 -4.23
CA ALA A 33 -14.54 10.43 -5.46
C ALA A 33 -15.40 11.67 -5.72
N ASP A 34 -15.42 12.15 -6.97
CA ASP A 34 -16.25 13.27 -7.38
C ASP A 34 -17.75 12.88 -7.39
N PRO A 35 -18.59 13.46 -6.51
CA PRO A 35 -20.02 13.15 -6.47
C PRO A 35 -20.77 13.61 -7.73
N GLY A 36 -20.21 14.53 -8.52
CA GLY A 36 -20.78 15.00 -9.78
C GLY A 36 -20.57 14.06 -10.97
N ASN A 37 -19.71 13.04 -10.84
CA ASN A 37 -19.35 12.13 -11.92
C ASN A 37 -19.22 10.67 -11.44
N ALA A 38 -20.22 10.18 -10.69
CA ALA A 38 -20.23 8.85 -10.08
C ALA A 38 -20.24 7.66 -11.07
N THR A 39 -20.45 7.90 -12.38
CA THR A 39 -20.65 6.85 -13.40
C THR A 39 -19.63 6.86 -14.54
N GLY A 40 -18.59 7.68 -14.48
CA GLY A 40 -17.52 7.76 -15.48
C GLY A 40 -16.52 6.58 -15.45
N ASN A 41 -16.97 5.34 -15.25
CA ASN A 41 -16.12 4.13 -15.27
C ASN A 41 -15.81 3.64 -16.70
N GLY A 42 -15.71 4.56 -17.67
CA GLY A 42 -15.48 4.27 -19.09
C GLY A 42 -14.14 4.84 -19.53
N SER A 43 -13.10 4.01 -19.53
CA SER A 43 -11.79 4.25 -20.20
C SER A 43 -10.96 5.48 -19.78
N ALA A 44 -11.44 6.34 -18.88
CA ALA A 44 -10.69 7.44 -18.29
C ALA A 44 -10.51 7.19 -16.78
N ALA A 45 -9.36 7.61 -16.24
CA ALA A 45 -9.05 7.46 -14.82
C ALA A 45 -10.19 8.00 -13.92
N PRO A 46 -10.47 7.39 -12.76
CA PRO A 46 -11.50 7.88 -11.83
C PRO A 46 -11.31 9.37 -11.58
N VAL A 47 -12.37 10.15 -11.80
CA VAL A 47 -12.31 11.60 -11.54
C VAL A 47 -12.35 11.79 -10.03
N LEU A 48 -11.17 12.01 -9.45
CA LEU A 48 -11.02 12.43 -8.07
C LEU A 48 -11.28 13.94 -7.99
N GLN A 49 -11.84 14.40 -6.88
CA GLN A 49 -11.83 15.81 -6.51
C GLN A 49 -10.37 16.34 -6.56
N PRO A 50 -10.11 17.62 -6.86
CA PRO A 50 -8.75 18.13 -7.05
C PRO A 50 -7.76 17.78 -5.92
N ASP A 51 -8.25 17.67 -4.68
CA ASP A 51 -7.45 17.29 -3.52
C ASP A 51 -7.08 15.79 -3.49
N GLY A 52 -7.89 14.92 -4.09
CA GLY A 52 -7.67 13.46 -4.10
C GLY A 52 -6.40 13.04 -4.84
N GLY A 53 -6.01 13.79 -5.87
CA GLY A 53 -4.75 13.57 -6.59
C GLY A 53 -3.52 13.78 -5.70
N LEU A 54 -3.50 14.87 -4.92
CA LEU A 54 -2.41 15.14 -3.96
C LEU A 54 -2.39 14.11 -2.84
N VAL A 55 -3.56 13.67 -2.37
CA VAL A 55 -3.66 12.64 -1.33
C VAL A 55 -3.13 11.30 -1.84
N MET A 56 -3.38 10.92 -3.10
CA MET A 56 -2.77 9.72 -3.71
C MET A 56 -1.25 9.79 -3.75
N VAL A 57 -0.67 10.96 -4.06
CA VAL A 57 0.79 11.15 -4.00
C VAL A 57 1.29 10.96 -2.56
N GLY A 58 0.57 11.49 -1.57
CA GLY A 58 0.87 11.27 -0.15
C GLY A 58 0.82 9.79 0.25
N VAL A 59 -0.19 9.04 -0.21
CA VAL A 59 -0.31 7.59 0.03
C VAL A 59 0.87 6.83 -0.58
N VAL A 60 1.25 7.14 -1.81
CA VAL A 60 2.41 6.52 -2.46
C VAL A 60 3.70 6.83 -1.71
N GLY A 61 3.92 8.10 -1.33
CA GLY A 61 5.09 8.51 -0.55
C GLY A 61 5.17 7.80 0.80
N LEU A 62 4.06 7.72 1.53
CA LEU A 62 3.98 6.99 2.79
C LEU A 62 4.25 5.49 2.60
N PHE A 63 3.69 4.88 1.55
CA PHE A 63 3.91 3.47 1.25
C PHE A 63 5.39 3.16 1.01
N VAL A 64 6.08 4.02 0.24
CA VAL A 64 7.53 3.90 0.03
C VAL A 64 8.29 4.00 1.35
N LEU A 65 7.91 4.93 2.24
CA LEU A 65 8.54 5.05 3.56
C LEU A 65 8.31 3.80 4.43
N ILE A 66 7.08 3.26 4.44
CA ILE A 66 6.76 2.03 5.16
C ILE A 66 7.61 0.86 4.64
N MET A 67 7.77 0.76 3.32
CA MET A 67 8.60 -0.28 2.71
C MET A 67 10.07 -0.13 3.05
N ALA A 68 10.59 1.11 3.05
CA ALA A 68 11.94 1.38 3.50
C ALA A 68 12.16 0.98 4.96
N VAL A 69 11.18 1.28 5.84
CA VAL A 69 11.21 0.86 7.24
C VAL A 69 11.12 -0.65 7.38
N ALA A 70 10.27 -1.33 6.62
CA ALA A 70 10.15 -2.79 6.62
C ALA A 70 11.47 -3.44 6.19
N GLY A 71 12.10 -2.93 5.12
CA GLY A 71 13.43 -3.36 4.68
C GLY A 71 14.51 -3.12 5.73
N LEU A 72 14.48 -1.98 6.41
CA LEU A 72 15.42 -1.68 7.51
C LEU A 72 15.21 -2.60 8.71
N ILE A 73 13.96 -2.90 9.08
CA ILE A 73 13.65 -3.84 10.16
C ILE A 73 14.14 -5.23 9.79
N LEU A 74 13.91 -5.67 8.55
CA LEU A 74 14.41 -6.96 8.07
C LEU A 74 15.94 -7.03 8.08
N TYR A 75 16.62 -6.01 7.60
CA TYR A 75 18.08 -5.91 7.64
C TYR A 75 18.62 -5.87 9.08
N ARG A 76 17.86 -5.32 10.02
CA ARG A 76 18.25 -5.33 11.44
C ARG A 76 17.93 -6.65 12.12
N ALA A 77 16.85 -7.28 11.72
CA ALA A 77 16.46 -8.61 12.14
C ALA A 77 17.22 -9.68 11.36
N ASP A 78 18.19 -9.30 10.51
CA ASP A 78 19.05 -10.23 9.78
C ASP A 78 19.56 -11.21 10.82
N PHE A 79 19.09 -12.43 10.60
CA PHE A 79 19.24 -13.57 11.46
C PHE A 79 20.66 -14.08 11.21
N ASP A 80 21.65 -13.29 11.64
CA ASP A 80 23.05 -13.68 11.78
C ASP A 80 23.13 -14.68 12.95
N ASP A 81 22.42 -15.80 12.83
CA ASP A 81 22.74 -17.05 13.50
C ASP A 81 23.75 -17.74 12.56
N GLU A 82 25.03 -17.58 12.88
CA GLU A 82 26.04 -18.60 12.57
C GLU A 82 25.61 -19.97 13.13
#